data_AF-A0A941ZR68-F1
#
_entry.id   AF-A0A941ZR68-F1
#
_cell.length_a   1.000
_cell.length_b   1.000
_cell.length_c   1.000
_cell.angle_alpha   90.00
_cell.angle_beta   90.00
_cell.angle_gamma   90.00
#
_symmetry.space_group_name_H-M   'P 1'
#
loop_
_entity.id
_entity.type
_entity.pdbx_description
1 polymer ?
#
loop_
_entity_poly.entity_id
_entity_poly.type
_entity_poly.pdbx_seq_one_letter_code
_entity_poly.pdbx_strand_id
1 'polypeptide(L)'
;MARRHHHHVYVIELSWDVLLEPRFMKSNPDYQPGKPCVYVGMTGLLPDERFDKHKAGIRANRFVTQYGLRLLPALYECYNPMPYDAACEMEVELGIALREAGYGVWQA
;
A
#
# COMPACT_ATOMS: atom_id res chain seq x y z
N MET A 1 -29.90 11.27 -4.05
CA MET A 1 -28.69 11.02 -4.87
C MET A 1 -27.83 10.01 -4.14
N ALA A 2 -27.49 8.88 -4.77
CA ALA A 2 -26.55 7.93 -4.17
C ALA A 2 -25.21 8.64 -3.93
N ARG A 3 -24.66 8.52 -2.71
CA ARG A 3 -23.39 9.14 -2.35
C ARG A 3 -22.30 8.52 -3.23
N ARG A 4 -21.59 9.32 -4.03
CA ARG A 4 -20.49 8.83 -4.84
C ARG A 4 -19.43 8.20 -3.92
N HIS A 5 -19.00 6.99 -4.26
CA HIS A 5 -17.88 6.34 -3.59
C HIS A 5 -16.61 7.19 -3.77
N HIS A 6 -15.81 7.28 -2.71
CA HIS A 6 -14.60 8.11 -2.66
C HIS A 6 -13.49 7.43 -1.83
N HIS A 7 -13.63 6.14 -1.53
CA HIS A 7 -12.55 5.38 -0.94
C HIS A 7 -11.77 4.69 -2.04
N HIS A 8 -10.47 4.61 -1.82
CA HIS A 8 -9.49 4.12 -2.76
C HIS A 8 -8.53 3.21 -2.02
N VAL A 9 -8.21 2.06 -2.60
CA VAL A 9 -6.99 1.32 -2.26
C VAL A 9 -5.83 1.87 -3.05
N TYR A 10 -4.61 1.75 -2.51
CA TYR A 10 -3.39 2.19 -3.17
C TYR A 10 -2.21 1.30 -2.80
N VAL A 11 -1.25 1.22 -3.72
CA VAL A 11 0.01 0.49 -3.55
C VAL A 11 1.18 1.42 -3.85
N ILE A 12 2.13 1.49 -2.93
CA ILE A 12 3.34 2.30 -3.06
C ILE A 12 4.55 1.37 -3.14
N GLU A 13 5.40 1.56 -4.14
CA GLU A 13 6.70 0.93 -4.21
C GLU A 13 7.62 1.49 -3.11
N LEU A 14 8.26 0.60 -2.36
CA LEU A 14 9.24 0.92 -1.33
C LEU A 14 10.66 0.64 -1.85
N SER A 15 11.62 1.46 -1.44
CA SER A 15 13.05 1.18 -1.63
C SER A 15 13.42 -0.17 -1.02
N TRP A 16 14.33 -0.87 -1.67
CA TRP A 16 14.90 -2.13 -1.22
C TRP A 16 15.59 -2.02 0.14
N ASP A 17 16.00 -0.81 0.53
CA ASP A 17 16.56 -0.53 1.86
C ASP A 17 15.60 -0.90 3.00
N VAL A 18 14.29 -0.99 2.72
CA VAL A 18 13.30 -1.47 3.69
C VAL A 18 13.54 -2.92 4.13
N LEU A 19 14.27 -3.72 3.35
CA LEU A 19 14.68 -5.08 3.73
C LEU A 19 15.68 -5.09 4.89
N LEU A 20 16.37 -3.96 5.15
CA LEU A 20 17.24 -3.81 6.31
C LEU A 20 16.45 -3.62 7.61
N GLU A 21 15.14 -3.37 7.53
CA GLU A 21 14.28 -3.16 8.69
C GLU A 21 13.79 -4.50 9.26
N PRO A 22 14.21 -4.90 10.48
CA PRO A 22 13.89 -6.23 11.00
C PRO A 22 12.39 -6.48 11.16
N ARG A 23 11.62 -5.41 11.44
CA ARG A 23 10.16 -5.49 11.52
C ARG A 23 9.54 -5.82 10.17
N PHE A 24 10.01 -5.20 9.09
CA PHE A 24 9.50 -5.43 7.75
C PHE A 24 9.77 -6.88 7.32
N MET A 25 11.00 -7.37 7.51
CA MET A 25 11.36 -8.75 7.20
C MET A 25 10.58 -9.77 8.03
N LYS A 26 10.39 -9.52 9.33
CA LYS A 26 9.59 -10.39 10.20
C LYS A 26 8.14 -10.54 9.73
N SER A 27 7.58 -9.47 9.15
CA SER A 27 6.23 -9.48 8.57
C SER A 27 6.16 -10.12 7.18
N ASN A 28 7.30 -10.48 6.57
CA ASN A 28 7.38 -11.04 5.23
C ASN A 28 8.30 -12.28 5.20
N PRO A 29 7.96 -13.36 5.93
CA PRO A 29 8.79 -14.57 5.99
C PRO A 29 8.95 -15.26 4.63
N ASP A 30 7.95 -15.14 3.75
CA ASP A 30 7.91 -15.79 2.43
C ASP A 30 8.34 -14.87 1.28
N TYR A 31 9.00 -13.73 1.60
CA TYR A 31 9.50 -12.81 0.60
C TYR A 31 10.48 -13.50 -0.37
N GLN A 32 10.25 -13.31 -1.67
CA GLN A 32 11.13 -13.83 -2.71
C GLN A 32 12.15 -12.77 -3.12
N PRO A 33 13.47 -13.01 -2.95
CA PRO A 33 14.50 -12.09 -3.42
C PRO A 33 14.33 -11.77 -4.91
N GLY A 34 14.36 -10.50 -5.28
CA GLY A 34 14.07 -10.08 -6.67
C GLY A 34 12.70 -9.41 -6.82
N LYS A 35 11.75 -9.70 -5.93
CA LYS A 35 10.40 -9.11 -6.01
C LYS A 35 10.34 -7.71 -5.40
N PRO A 36 9.43 -6.84 -5.87
CA PRO A 36 9.26 -5.52 -5.28
C PRO A 36 8.83 -5.57 -3.81
N CYS A 37 9.26 -4.56 -3.04
CA CYS A 37 8.70 -4.26 -1.73
C CYS A 37 7.65 -3.17 -1.87
N VAL A 38 6.49 -3.33 -1.23
CA VAL A 38 5.35 -2.45 -1.38
C VAL A 38 4.65 -2.17 -0.05
N TYR A 39 4.03 -0.99 0.03
CA TYR A 39 3.06 -0.64 1.06
C TYR A 39 1.66 -0.66 0.46
N VAL A 40 0.71 -1.30 1.14
CA VAL A 40 -0.71 -1.36 0.76
C VAL A 40 -1.52 -0.61 1.81
N GLY A 41 -2.49 0.20 1.37
CA GLY A 41 -3.40 0.90 2.27
C GLY A 41 -4.67 1.37 1.57
N MET A 42 -5.66 1.81 2.35
CA MET A 42 -6.84 2.52 1.85
C MET A 42 -6.91 3.98 2.30
N THR A 43 -7.68 4.79 1.58
CA THR A 43 -7.90 6.20 1.92
C THR A 43 -9.23 6.72 1.36
N GLY A 44 -9.81 7.73 2.02
CA GLY A 44 -10.91 8.54 1.48
C GLY A 44 -10.44 9.76 0.66
N LEU A 45 -9.14 9.84 0.35
CA LEU A 45 -8.53 10.87 -0.50
C LEU A 45 -8.18 10.25 -1.86
N LEU A 46 -7.71 11.05 -2.81
CA LEU A 46 -7.02 10.50 -3.96
C LEU A 46 -5.71 9.83 -3.54
N PRO A 47 -5.30 8.70 -4.16
CA PRO A 47 -4.03 8.04 -3.88
C PRO A 47 -2.82 8.98 -3.93
N ASP A 48 -2.76 9.89 -4.90
CA ASP A 48 -1.68 10.88 -5.02
C ASP A 48 -1.64 11.82 -3.82
N GLU A 49 -2.78 12.42 -3.45
CA GLU A 49 -2.88 13.30 -2.28
C GLU A 49 -2.52 12.57 -0.98
N ARG A 50 -2.90 11.29 -0.87
CA ARG A 50 -2.55 10.46 0.28
C ARG A 50 -1.06 10.19 0.32
N PHE A 51 -0.43 9.93 -0.83
CA PHE A 51 1.00 9.71 -0.93
C PHE A 51 1.78 10.97 -0.56
N ASP A 52 1.37 12.14 -1.06
CA ASP A 52 1.98 13.43 -0.71
C ASP A 52 1.93 13.69 0.80
N LYS A 53 0.79 13.41 1.44
CA LYS A 53 0.66 13.52 2.90
C LYS A 53 1.60 12.58 3.65
N HIS A 54 1.78 11.34 3.17
CA HIS A 54 2.76 10.43 3.75
C HIS A 54 4.19 10.98 3.63
N LYS A 55 4.57 11.51 2.46
CA LYS A 55 5.90 12.10 2.23
C LYS A 55 6.12 13.38 3.03
N ALA A 56 5.07 14.14 3.31
CA ALA A 56 5.09 15.31 4.20
C ALA A 56 5.03 14.96 5.70
N GLY A 57 4.93 13.68 6.08
CA GLY A 57 4.85 13.24 7.48
C GLY A 57 3.48 13.49 8.15
N ILE A 58 2.44 13.80 7.38
CA ILE A 58 1.10 14.13 7.88
C ILE A 58 0.25 12.87 7.91
N ARG A 59 -0.12 12.40 9.11
CA ARG A 59 -0.86 11.13 9.31
C ARG A 59 -0.20 9.98 8.53
N ALA A 60 1.12 9.91 8.62
CA ALA A 60 1.97 9.10 7.75
C ALA A 60 2.41 7.78 8.39
N ASN A 61 2.78 6.82 7.53
CA ASN A 61 3.46 5.60 7.92
C ASN A 61 4.97 5.75 7.75
N ARG A 62 5.76 5.34 8.75
CA ARG A 62 7.22 5.46 8.74
C ARG A 62 7.86 4.85 7.50
N PHE A 63 7.41 3.67 7.07
CA PHE A 63 7.99 3.00 5.90
C PHE A 63 7.69 3.75 4.60
N VAL A 64 6.49 4.32 4.46
CA VAL A 64 6.17 5.14 3.29
C VAL A 64 6.95 6.45 3.31
N THR A 65 7.08 7.11 4.47
CA THR A 65 7.84 8.35 4.57
C THR A 65 9.32 8.13 4.22
N GLN A 66 9.95 7.10 4.80
CA GLN A 66 11.38 6.83 4.64
C GLN A 66 11.73 6.14 3.32
N TYR A 67 10.93 5.15 2.90
CA TYR A 67 11.26 4.28 1.77
C TYR A 67 10.31 4.40 0.59
N GLY A 68 9.18 5.10 0.71
CA GLY A 68 8.22 5.23 -0.39
C GLY A 68 8.81 5.98 -1.60
N LEU A 69 8.78 5.33 -2.76
CA LEU A 69 9.33 5.78 -4.03
C LEU A 69 8.25 6.37 -4.95
N ARG A 70 7.20 5.60 -5.26
CA ARG A 70 6.10 5.99 -6.16
C ARG A 70 4.88 5.10 -5.99
N LEU A 71 3.74 5.55 -6.50
CA LEU A 71 2.54 4.71 -6.62
C LEU A 71 2.69 3.68 -7.75
N LEU A 72 2.00 2.55 -7.62
CA LEU A 72 1.89 1.49 -8.64
C LEU A 72 0.43 1.30 -9.08
N PRO A 73 -0.15 2.21 -9.89
CA PRO A 73 -1.58 2.19 -10.24
C PRO A 73 -2.04 0.88 -10.91
N ALA A 74 -1.15 0.24 -11.68
CA ALA A 74 -1.43 -1.04 -12.33
C ALA A 74 -1.86 -2.16 -11.36
N LEU A 75 -1.56 -2.03 -10.07
CA LEU A 75 -1.91 -3.01 -9.03
C LEU A 75 -3.27 -2.73 -8.36
N TYR A 76 -3.85 -1.54 -8.50
CA TYR A 76 -5.01 -1.16 -7.68
C TYR A 76 -6.08 -0.30 -8.38
N GLU A 77 -5.74 0.37 -9.48
CA GLU A 77 -6.60 1.41 -10.07
C GLU A 77 -7.93 0.84 -10.59
N CYS A 78 -7.93 -0.39 -11.10
CA CYS A 78 -9.12 -1.06 -11.60
C CYS A 78 -10.21 -1.30 -10.54
N TYR A 79 -9.87 -1.28 -9.25
CA TYR A 79 -10.82 -1.46 -8.17
C TYR A 79 -11.47 -0.15 -7.71
N ASN A 80 -10.88 0.99 -8.06
CA ASN A 80 -11.27 2.29 -7.52
C ASN A 80 -12.30 3.03 -8.40
N PRO A 81 -13.17 3.88 -7.82
CA PRO A 81 -13.43 4.08 -6.39
C PRO A 81 -14.43 3.07 -5.82
N MET A 82 -14.44 2.90 -4.50
CA MET A 82 -15.27 1.90 -3.82
C MET A 82 -15.89 2.40 -2.49
N PRO A 83 -16.93 1.71 -1.96
CA PRO A 83 -17.42 1.93 -0.60
C PRO A 83 -16.30 1.77 0.45
N TYR A 84 -16.49 2.36 1.64
CA TYR A 84 -15.53 2.24 2.74
C TYR A 84 -15.29 0.77 3.13
N ASP A 85 -16.34 0.01 3.36
CA ASP A 85 -16.23 -1.39 3.80
C ASP A 85 -15.51 -2.24 2.74
N ALA A 86 -15.84 -2.04 1.46
CA ALA A 86 -15.15 -2.69 0.35
C ALA A 86 -13.66 -2.29 0.24
N ALA A 87 -13.30 -1.04 0.58
CA ALA A 87 -11.90 -0.60 0.62
C ALA A 87 -11.11 -1.27 1.74
N CYS A 88 -11.72 -1.43 2.91
CA CYS A 88 -11.12 -2.17 4.02
C CYS A 88 -10.87 -3.64 3.64
N GLU A 89 -11.85 -4.30 3.02
CA GLU A 89 -11.72 -5.69 2.56
C GLU A 89 -10.66 -5.81 1.46
N MET A 90 -10.72 -4.97 0.43
CA MET A 90 -9.79 -5.00 -0.69
C MET A 90 -8.34 -4.71 -0.27
N GLU A 91 -8.11 -3.83 0.72
CA GLU A 91 -6.77 -3.58 1.25
C GLU A 91 -6.12 -4.88 1.77
N VAL A 92 -6.89 -5.69 2.50
CA VAL A 92 -6.45 -6.97 3.05
C VAL A 92 -6.25 -8.00 1.94
N GLU A 93 -7.21 -8.14 1.03
CA GLU A 93 -7.13 -9.10 -0.09
C GLU A 93 -5.94 -8.81 -0.99
N LEU A 94 -5.72 -7.55 -1.36
CA LEU A 94 -4.59 -7.15 -2.19
C LEU A 94 -3.26 -7.40 -1.47
N GLY A 95 -3.20 -7.12 -0.16
CA GLY A 95 -2.03 -7.42 0.66
C GLY A 95 -1.71 -8.91 0.73
N ILE A 96 -2.70 -9.78 0.79
CA ILE A 96 -2.53 -11.25 0.76
C ILE A 96 -2.03 -11.68 -0.62
N ALA A 97 -2.73 -11.29 -1.69
CA ALA A 97 -2.39 -11.68 -3.06
C ALA A 97 -0.96 -11.28 -3.47
N LEU A 98 -0.50 -10.10 -3.05
CA LEU A 98 0.86 -9.64 -3.31
C LEU A 98 1.90 -10.46 -2.53
N ARG A 99 1.63 -10.83 -1.27
CA ARG A 99 2.50 -11.72 -0.49
C ARG A 99 2.60 -13.10 -1.13
N GLU A 100 1.48 -13.68 -1.55
CA GLU A 100 1.45 -14.96 -2.27
C GLU A 100 2.24 -14.90 -3.59
N ALA A 101 2.24 -13.75 -4.26
CA ALA A 101 3.06 -13.50 -5.45
C ALA A 101 4.55 -13.26 -5.15
N GLY A 102 4.96 -13.33 -3.88
CA GLY A 102 6.34 -13.23 -3.40
C GLY A 102 6.82 -11.81 -3.06
N TYR A 103 5.93 -10.81 -3.08
CA TYR A 103 6.30 -9.42 -2.76
C TYR A 103 6.59 -9.25 -1.28
N GLY A 104 7.45 -8.29 -0.94
CA GLY A 104 7.58 -7.80 0.43
C GLY A 104 6.47 -6.80 0.69
N VAL A 105 5.52 -7.08 1.57
CA VAL A 105 4.33 -6.25 1.78
C VAL A 105 4.27 -5.71 3.21
N TRP A 106 4.14 -4.40 3.34
CA TRP A 106 3.75 -3.76 4.60
C TRP A 106 2.31 -3.24 4.52
N GLN A 107 1.53 -3.54 5.55
CA GLN A 107 0.17 -3.08 5.74
C GLN A 107 0.00 -2.80 7.25
N ALA A 108 -0.44 -1.60 7.61
CA ALA A 108 -0.60 -1.17 9.00
C ALA A 108 -1.58 -0.01 9.10
#